data_AF-A0A934WPG1-F1
#
_entry.id   AF-A0A934WPG1-F1
#
_cell.length_a   1.000
_cell.length_b   1.000
_cell.length_c   1.000
_cell.angle_alpha   90.00
_cell.angle_beta   90.00
_cell.angle_gamma   90.00
#
_symmetry.space_group_name_H-M   'P 1'
#
loop_
_entity.id
_entity.type
_entity.pdbx_description
1 polymer ?
#
loop_
_entity_poly.entity_id
_entity_poly.type
_entity_poly.pdbx_seq_one_letter_code
_entity_poly.pdbx_strand_id
1 'polypeptide(L)'
;MPNTVDFYLSKGFDRPMAEYFARGRKRLAAVAPQHDFTLLLTYEDGEQRVYDMKPLLEKGGVFEPFREYAAFQRVYLDDTCSVAWDIDPDIDSSVVWNNKVDICPDGCYVDSVPLSEYKAVS
;
A
#
# COMPACT_ATOMS: atom_id res chain seq x y z
N MET A 1 19.74 -1.23 -21.74
CA MET A 1 20.20 -0.90 -20.38
C MET A 1 19.06 -1.26 -19.44
N PRO A 2 19.23 -2.18 -18.49
CA PRO A 2 18.24 -2.33 -17.42
C PRO A 2 18.16 -1.00 -16.64
N ASN A 3 16.99 -0.68 -16.09
CA ASN A 3 16.71 0.54 -15.31
C ASN A 3 16.37 1.82 -16.10
N THR A 4 15.99 1.73 -17.38
CA THR A 4 15.38 2.88 -18.07
C THR A 4 13.87 2.69 -18.18
N VAL A 5 13.13 3.80 -18.29
CA VAL A 5 11.68 3.75 -18.50
C VAL A 5 11.35 2.94 -19.76
N ASP A 6 12.05 3.21 -20.87
CA ASP A 6 11.87 2.48 -22.13
C ASP A 6 12.14 0.98 -22.00
N PHE A 7 13.10 0.58 -21.16
CA PHE A 7 13.33 -0.83 -20.87
C PHE A 7 12.10 -1.46 -20.21
N TYR A 8 11.53 -0.87 -19.17
CA TYR A 8 10.35 -1.44 -18.50
C TYR A 8 9.09 -1.40 -19.37
N LEU A 9 8.89 -0.34 -20.15
CA LEU A 9 7.81 -0.32 -21.14
C LEU A 9 7.95 -1.46 -22.16
N SER A 10 9.16 -1.73 -22.64
CA SER A 10 9.42 -2.85 -23.57
C SER A 10 9.13 -4.23 -22.95
N LYS A 11 9.04 -4.30 -21.62
CA LYS A 11 8.65 -5.50 -20.86
C LYS A 11 7.16 -5.57 -20.53
N GLY A 12 6.37 -4.58 -20.95
CA GLY A 12 4.92 -4.55 -20.78
C GLY A 12 4.44 -3.88 -19.50
N PHE A 13 5.32 -3.21 -18.74
CA PHE A 13 4.88 -2.38 -17.62
C PHE A 13 4.15 -1.13 -18.13
N ASP A 14 3.16 -0.67 -17.37
CA ASP A 14 2.58 0.65 -17.61
C ASP A 14 3.58 1.77 -17.30
N ARG A 15 3.24 3.00 -17.72
CA ARG A 15 4.12 4.15 -17.54
C ARG A 15 4.45 4.41 -16.05
N PRO A 16 3.48 4.46 -15.12
CA PRO A 16 3.78 4.70 -13.70
C PRO A 16 4.74 3.68 -13.10
N MET A 17 4.53 2.38 -13.33
CA MET A 17 5.44 1.34 -12.85
C MET A 17 6.80 1.41 -13.53
N ALA A 18 6.85 1.68 -14.84
CA ALA A 18 8.10 1.84 -15.57
C ALA A 18 8.95 3.00 -15.03
N GLU A 19 8.31 4.12 -14.68
CA GLU A 19 8.98 5.26 -14.05
C GLU A 19 9.46 4.95 -12.64
N TYR A 20 8.64 4.26 -11.85
CA TYR A 20 9.01 3.81 -10.51
C TYR A 20 10.23 2.91 -10.52
N PHE A 21 10.22 1.83 -11.32
CA PHE A 21 11.36 0.90 -11.36
C PHE A 21 12.62 1.53 -11.97
N ALA A 22 12.49 2.46 -12.92
CA ALA A 22 13.63 3.20 -13.47
C ALA A 22 14.28 4.14 -12.43
N ARG A 23 13.50 4.66 -11.46
CA ARG A 23 14.00 5.49 -10.36
C ARG A 23 14.53 4.69 -9.18
N GLY A 24 14.27 3.38 -9.15
CA GLY A 24 14.62 2.49 -8.06
C GLY A 24 13.46 2.32 -7.07
N ARG A 25 13.35 1.10 -6.53
CA ARG A 25 12.29 0.75 -5.58
C ARG A 25 12.41 1.54 -4.28
N LYS A 26 11.27 1.88 -3.70
CA LYS A 26 11.14 2.61 -2.45
C LYS A 26 10.71 1.65 -1.36
N ARG A 27 11.40 1.66 -0.23
CA ARG A 27 11.11 0.80 0.91
C ARG A 27 10.26 1.55 1.93
N LEU A 28 9.14 0.95 2.33
CA LEU A 28 8.31 1.46 3.42
C LEU A 28 9.03 1.27 4.76
N ALA A 29 9.02 2.33 5.55
CA ALA A 29 9.53 2.36 6.92
C ALA A 29 8.41 2.38 7.96
N ALA A 30 7.27 2.99 7.63
CA ALA A 30 6.09 3.00 8.50
C ALA A 30 4.78 3.17 7.70
N VAL A 31 3.69 2.72 8.32
CA VAL A 31 2.30 2.94 7.88
C VAL A 31 1.48 3.45 9.06
N ALA A 32 0.64 4.45 8.84
CA ALA A 32 -0.29 4.98 9.84
C ALA A 32 -1.70 5.15 9.25
N PRO A 33 -2.73 4.52 9.83
CA PRO A 33 -4.10 4.63 9.35
C PRO A 33 -4.71 5.98 9.72
N GLN A 34 -5.51 6.55 8.82
CA GLN A 34 -6.28 7.78 9.05
C GLN A 34 -7.78 7.47 9.13
N HIS A 35 -8.54 8.33 9.82
CA HIS A 35 -9.98 8.14 10.02
C HIS A 35 -10.81 8.24 8.73
N ASP A 36 -10.27 8.83 7.67
CA ASP A 36 -10.89 8.93 6.34
C ASP A 36 -10.57 7.73 5.43
N PHE A 37 -10.11 6.63 6.03
CA PHE A 37 -9.67 5.40 5.36
C PHE A 37 -8.55 5.63 4.34
N THR A 38 -7.68 6.59 4.62
CA THR A 38 -6.38 6.69 3.94
C THR A 38 -5.28 6.10 4.81
N LEU A 39 -4.15 5.78 4.18
CA LEU A 39 -2.92 5.41 4.86
C LEU A 39 -1.87 6.48 4.63
N LEU A 40 -1.25 6.93 5.71
CA LEU A 40 -0.02 7.70 5.65
C LEU A 40 1.15 6.73 5.58
N LEU A 41 1.81 6.69 4.43
CA LEU A 41 2.98 5.89 4.13
C LEU A 41 4.23 6.73 4.37
N THR A 42 5.20 6.21 5.12
CA THR A 42 6.52 6.85 5.30
C THR A 42 7.60 5.92 4.76
N TYR A 43 8.43 6.42 3.87
CA TYR A 43 9.53 5.68 3.23
C TYR A 43 10.86 5.93 3.96
N GLU A 44 11.85 5.06 3.72
CA GLU A 44 13.16 5.12 4.38
C GLU A 44 13.93 6.44 4.16
N ASP A 45 13.68 7.13 3.05
CA ASP A 45 14.27 8.44 2.76
C ASP A 45 13.49 9.61 3.36
N GLY A 46 12.46 9.33 4.16
CA GLY A 46 11.60 10.31 4.80
C GLY A 46 10.46 10.84 3.91
N GLU A 47 10.35 10.39 2.65
CA GLU A 47 9.22 10.72 1.81
C GLU A 47 7.91 10.22 2.45
N GLN A 48 6.89 11.07 2.45
CA GLN A 48 5.56 10.73 2.94
C GLN A 48 4.53 10.81 1.82
N ARG A 49 3.69 9.78 1.73
CA ARG A 49 2.65 9.65 0.71
C ARG A 49 1.34 9.21 1.35
N VAL A 50 0.22 9.56 0.72
CA VAL A 50 -1.13 9.19 1.15
C VAL A 50 -1.71 8.22 0.15
N TYR A 51 -2.09 7.03 0.62
CA TYR A 51 -2.75 6.00 -0.17
C TYR A 51 -4.24 5.95 0.20
N ASP A 52 -5.12 6.08 -0.80
CA ASP A 52 -6.57 6.04 -0.57
C ASP A 52 -7.08 4.58 -0.64
N MET A 53 -7.50 4.04 0.51
CA MET A 53 -8.02 2.67 0.59
C MET A 53 -9.51 2.58 0.25
N LYS A 54 -10.23 3.71 0.18
CA LYS A 54 -11.70 3.70 -0.01
C LYS A 54 -12.16 2.86 -1.21
N PRO A 55 -11.51 2.89 -2.39
CA PRO A 55 -11.92 2.05 -3.52
C PRO A 55 -11.76 0.55 -3.26
N LEU A 56 -10.82 0.14 -2.41
CA LEU A 56 -10.57 -1.27 -2.07
C LEU A 56 -11.56 -1.80 -1.04
N LEU A 57 -12.13 -0.91 -0.21
CA LEU A 57 -13.09 -1.21 0.85
C LEU A 57 -14.53 -1.40 0.34
N GLU A 58 -14.73 -1.54 -0.97
CA GLU A 58 -16.04 -1.88 -1.53
C GLU A 58 -16.48 -3.31 -1.13
N LYS A 59 -17.80 -3.54 -1.07
CA LYS A 59 -18.36 -4.85 -0.69
C LYS A 59 -18.01 -5.92 -1.72
N GLY A 60 -17.76 -7.14 -1.26
CA GLY A 60 -17.42 -8.29 -2.09
C GLY A 60 -15.94 -8.40 -2.45
N GLY A 61 -15.11 -7.46 -1.99
CA GLY A 61 -13.65 -7.49 -2.15
C GLY A 61 -12.92 -8.12 -0.96
N VAL A 62 -11.64 -8.43 -1.14
CA VAL A 62 -10.79 -9.03 -0.09
C VAL A 62 -10.56 -8.10 1.11
N PHE A 63 -10.74 -6.78 0.94
CA PHE A 63 -10.62 -5.79 2.02
C PHE A 63 -11.96 -5.48 2.71
N GLU A 64 -13.06 -6.15 2.35
CA GLU A 64 -14.36 -5.97 3.00
C GLU A 64 -14.32 -6.08 4.55
N PRO A 65 -13.52 -6.97 5.17
CA PRO A 65 -13.41 -7.03 6.63
C PRO A 65 -12.93 -5.74 7.30
N PHE A 66 -12.27 -4.85 6.55
CA PHE A 66 -11.65 -3.62 7.07
C PHE A 66 -12.50 -2.37 6.80
N ARG A 67 -13.77 -2.52 6.44
CA ARG A 67 -14.71 -1.40 6.22
C ARG A 67 -15.05 -0.63 7.49
N GLU A 68 -14.89 -1.26 8.65
CA GLU A 68 -15.03 -0.61 9.95
C GLU A 68 -13.65 -0.11 10.41
N TYR A 69 -13.58 1.13 10.90
CA TYR A 69 -12.31 1.74 11.29
C TYR A 69 -11.58 0.94 12.40
N ALA A 70 -12.32 0.26 13.28
CA ALA A 70 -11.77 -0.63 14.30
C ALA A 70 -10.91 -1.77 13.70
N ALA A 71 -11.32 -2.31 12.55
CA ALA A 71 -10.56 -3.31 11.83
C ALA A 71 -9.47 -2.67 10.96
N PHE A 72 -9.79 -1.58 10.26
CA PHE A 72 -8.85 -0.85 9.40
C PHE A 72 -7.61 -0.37 10.14
N GLN A 73 -7.77 0.17 11.36
CA GLN A 73 -6.65 0.75 12.10
C GLN A 73 -5.62 -0.28 12.60
N ARG A 74 -5.90 -1.58 12.45
CA ARG A 74 -4.97 -2.67 12.79
C ARG A 74 -3.91 -2.91 11.70
N VAL A 75 -3.81 -2.04 10.70
CA VAL A 75 -2.79 -2.10 9.64
C VAL A 75 -1.38 -2.19 10.24
N TYR A 76 -0.53 -3.00 9.61
CA TYR A 76 0.88 -3.13 9.98
C TYR A 76 1.76 -3.30 8.73
N LEU A 77 3.08 -3.16 8.91
CA LEU A 77 4.05 -3.61 7.92
C LEU A 77 4.53 -5.01 8.29
N ASP A 78 4.46 -5.95 7.35
CA ASP A 78 4.99 -7.29 7.57
C ASP A 78 6.53 -7.36 7.41
N ASP A 79 7.09 -8.55 7.54
CA ASP A 79 8.52 -8.83 7.40
C ASP A 79 9.08 -8.51 6.01
N THR A 80 8.22 -8.45 4.99
CA THR A 80 8.55 -8.03 3.62
C THR A 80 8.36 -6.54 3.37
N CYS A 81 7.97 -5.78 4.41
CA CYS A 81 7.58 -4.37 4.34
C CYS A 81 6.34 -4.11 3.49
N SER A 82 5.48 -5.11 3.32
CA SER A 82 4.16 -4.97 2.68
C SER A 82 3.15 -4.45 3.69
N VAL A 83 2.18 -3.67 3.21
CA VAL A 83 1.09 -3.16 4.05
C VAL A 83 0.08 -4.28 4.24
N ALA A 84 -0.17 -4.70 5.48
CA ALA A 84 -0.95 -5.88 5.76
C ALA A 84 -1.96 -5.70 6.89
N TRP A 85 -2.95 -6.58 6.90
CA TRP A 85 -3.93 -6.77 7.96
C TRP A 85 -4.18 -8.25 8.17
N ASP A 86 -4.57 -8.59 9.40
CA ASP A 86 -5.17 -9.88 9.72
C ASP A 86 -6.69 -9.70 9.80
N ILE A 87 -7.44 -10.51 9.06
CA ILE A 87 -8.91 -10.51 9.04
C ILE A 87 -9.42 -10.71 10.47
N ASP A 88 -9.01 -11.79 11.10
CA ASP A 88 -9.22 -12.09 12.51
C ASP A 88 -7.90 -11.89 13.29
N PRO A 89 -7.82 -10.94 14.25
CA PRO A 89 -6.62 -10.72 15.05
C PRO A 89 -6.25 -11.89 15.97
N ASP A 90 -7.19 -12.80 16.25
CA ASP A 90 -6.97 -13.93 17.15
C ASP A 90 -6.44 -15.18 16.41
N ILE A 91 -6.28 -15.10 15.09
CA ILE A 91 -5.76 -16.16 14.23
C ILE A 91 -4.32 -15.87 13.80
N ASP A 92 -3.42 -16.83 14.02
CA ASP A 92 -2.04 -16.76 13.55
C ASP A 92 -1.96 -16.90 12.02
N SER A 93 -1.76 -15.78 11.34
CA SER A 93 -1.61 -15.67 9.89
C SER A 93 -0.38 -16.38 9.32
N SER A 94 0.61 -16.76 10.15
CA SER A 94 1.73 -17.59 9.70
C SER A 94 1.33 -19.06 9.51
N VAL A 95 0.23 -19.47 10.13
CA VAL A 95 -0.35 -20.82 10.03
C VAL A 95 -1.56 -20.82 9.09
N VAL A 96 -2.43 -19.82 9.20
CA VAL A 96 -3.66 -19.68 8.42
C VAL A 96 -3.48 -18.55 7.40
N TRP A 97 -2.86 -18.87 6.27
CA TRP A 97 -2.44 -17.90 5.27
C TRP A 97 -3.59 -17.03 4.72
N ASN A 98 -4.81 -17.56 4.63
CA ASN A 98 -5.98 -16.84 4.12
C ASN A 98 -6.58 -15.86 5.15
N ASN A 99 -6.02 -15.79 6.36
CA ASN A 99 -6.35 -14.76 7.34
C ASN A 99 -5.65 -13.43 7.05
N LYS A 100 -4.54 -13.45 6.28
CA LYS A 100 -3.77 -12.24 5.97
C LYS A 100 -4.20 -11.66 4.62
N VAL A 101 -4.34 -10.34 4.59
CA VAL A 101 -4.54 -9.57 3.36
C VAL A 101 -3.45 -8.49 3.30
N ASP A 102 -2.75 -8.39 2.19
CA ASP A 102 -1.66 -7.45 1.99
C ASP A 102 -1.78 -6.66 0.68
N ILE A 103 -1.06 -5.54 0.63
CA ILE A 103 -0.85 -4.71 -0.55
C ILE A 103 0.64 -4.62 -0.81
N CYS A 104 1.02 -4.90 -2.06
CA CYS A 104 2.39 -4.80 -2.53
C CYS A 104 2.95 -3.38 -2.30
N PRO A 105 4.15 -3.22 -1.71
CA PRO A 105 4.74 -1.91 -1.40
C PRO A 105 5.03 -1.07 -2.66
N ASP A 106 5.29 -1.71 -3.80
CA ASP A 106 5.49 -1.02 -5.07
C ASP A 106 4.18 -0.36 -5.55
N GLY A 107 3.06 -1.09 -5.43
CA GLY A 107 1.72 -0.55 -5.71
C GLY A 107 1.34 0.57 -4.76
N CYS A 108 1.66 0.43 -3.47
CA CYS A 108 1.48 1.50 -2.48
C CYS A 108 2.18 2.79 -2.89
N TYR A 109 3.39 2.74 -3.45
CA TYR A 109 4.08 3.95 -3.93
C TYR A 109 3.44 4.54 -5.18
N VAL A 110 3.14 3.69 -6.15
CA VAL A 110 2.64 4.11 -7.47
C VAL A 110 1.23 4.71 -7.39
N ASP A 111 0.35 4.12 -6.59
CA ASP A 111 -1.06 4.55 -6.51
C ASP A 111 -1.31 5.58 -5.38
N SER A 112 -0.29 5.91 -4.57
CA SER A 112 -0.39 6.99 -3.59
C SER A 112 0.01 8.34 -4.18
N VAL A 113 -0.38 9.41 -3.50
CA VAL A 113 0.02 10.78 -3.83
C VAL A 113 1.00 11.32 -2.78
N PRO A 114 1.96 12.19 -3.13
CA PRO A 114 2.78 12.88 -2.13
C PRO A 114 1.91 13.58 -1.08
N LEU A 115 2.31 13.54 0.20
CA LEU A 115 1.55 14.18 1.28
C LEU A 115 1.28 15.67 1.02
N SER A 116 2.21 16.37 0.37
CA SER A 116 2.06 17.77 -0.04
C SER A 116 0.95 18.03 -1.06
N GLU A 117 0.52 16.99 -1.79
CA GLU A 117 -0.51 17.05 -2.83
C GLU A 117 -1.86 16.51 -2.33
N TYR A 118 -1.88 15.85 -1.17
CA TYR A 118 -3.11 15.35 -0.58
C TYR A 118 -4.00 16.50 -0.10
N LYS A 119 -5.21 16.55 -0.63
CA LYS A 119 -6.26 17.48 -0.19
C LYS A 119 -7.29 16.69 0.59
N ALA A 120 -7.21 16.75 1.92
CA ALA A 120 -8.25 16.19 2.77
C ALA A 120 -9.60 16.83 2.39
N VAL A 121 -10.60 15.99 2.10
CA VAL A 121 -11.95 16.47 1.85
C VAL A 121 -12.53 16.90 3.20
N SER A 122 -12.65 18.21 3.39
CA SER A 122 -13.27 18.85 4.56
C SER A 122 -14.78 18.66 4.58
#